data_AF-A0A534KV66-F1
#
_entry.id   AF-A0A534KV66-F1
#
_cell.length_a   1.000
_cell.length_b   1.000
_cell.length_c   1.000
_cell.angle_alpha   90.00
_cell.angle_beta   90.00
_cell.angle_gamma   90.00
#
_symmetry.space_group_name_H-M   'P 1'
#
loop_
_entity.id
_entity.type
_entity.pdbx_description
1 polymer ?
#
loop_
_entity_poly.entity_id
_entity_poly.type
_entity_poly.pdbx_seq_one_letter_code
_entity_poly.pdbx_strand_id
1 'polypeptide(L)' 'VAKQVIREIEEAGIWRRPIVTEVAPLTAFYRGEEYHQDYFRKNPTAGYCRAVVAPKVVKFRKQFSDRLKKA' A
#
# COMPACT_ATOMS: atom_id res chain seq x y z
N VAL A 1 -8.91 11.29 -9.46
CA VAL A 1 -8.11 10.86 -8.28
C VAL A 1 -6.79 10.22 -8.68
N ALA A 2 -6.73 9.00 -9.26
CA ALA A 2 -5.44 8.32 -9.52
C ALA A 2 -4.41 9.17 -10.30
N LYS A 3 -4.80 9.73 -11.47
CA LYS A 3 -3.93 10.62 -12.27
C LYS A 3 -3.50 11.89 -11.52
N GLN A 4 -4.34 12.40 -10.62
CA GLN A 4 -4.04 13.58 -9.83
C GLN A 4 -2.96 13.27 -8.79
N VAL A 5 -3.08 12.15 -8.07
CA VAL A 5 -2.08 11.72 -7.08
C VAL A 5 -0.73 11.44 -7.72
N ILE A 6 -0.71 10.88 -8.94
CA ILE A 6 0.54 10.71 -9.71
C ILE A 6 1.21 12.06 -9.95
N ARG A 7 0.45 13.08 -10.40
CA ARG A 7 0.98 14.43 -10.60
C ARG A 7 1.53 15.05 -9.32
N GLU A 8 0.77 14.98 -8.22
CA GLU A 8 1.19 15.49 -6.91
C GLU A 8 2.51 14.85 -6.44
N ILE A 9 2.68 13.54 -6.69
CA ILE A 9 3.90 12.81 -6.37
C ILE A 9 5.09 13.24 -7.24
N GLU A 10 4.87 13.41 -8.55
CA GLU A 10 5.92 13.84 -9.48
C GLU A 10 6.36 15.28 -9.20
N GLU A 11 5.43 16.18 -8.95
CA GLU A 11 5.68 17.58 -8.55
C GLU A 11 6.45 17.67 -7.24
N ALA A 12 6.19 16.75 -6.30
CA ALA A 12 6.93 16.68 -5.04
C ALA A 12 8.41 16.27 -5.22
N GLY A 13 8.81 15.75 -6.38
CA GLY A 13 10.22 15.46 -6.70
C GLY A 13 10.88 14.41 -5.79
N ILE A 14 10.10 13.59 -5.10
CA ILE A 14 10.58 12.61 -4.10
C ILE A 14 11.46 11.53 -4.78
N TRP A 15 11.11 11.16 -6.02
CA TRP A 15 11.83 10.17 -6.81
C TRP A 15 12.60 10.82 -7.96
N ARG A 16 13.83 10.33 -8.19
CA ARG A 16 14.66 10.78 -9.33
C ARG A 16 14.15 10.30 -10.69
N ARG A 17 13.28 9.29 -10.70
CA ARG A 17 12.75 8.65 -11.92
C ARG A 17 11.24 8.86 -11.98
N PRO A 18 10.65 8.96 -13.19
CA PRO A 18 9.21 9.19 -13.36
C PRO A 18 8.37 8.02 -12.83
N ILE A 19 7.10 8.29 -12.54
CA ILE A 19 6.15 7.27 -12.10
C ILE A 19 5.66 6.47 -13.30
N VAL A 20 5.79 5.14 -13.23
CA VAL A 20 5.42 4.21 -14.32
C VAL A 20 4.13 3.44 -14.03
N THR A 21 3.35 3.87 -13.03
CA THR A 21 2.11 3.21 -12.62
C THR A 21 1.06 3.24 -13.73
N GLU A 22 0.57 2.08 -14.13
CA GLU A 22 -0.52 1.96 -15.12
C GLU A 22 -1.85 2.49 -14.55
N VAL A 23 -2.58 3.26 -15.37
CA VAL A 23 -3.94 3.72 -15.06
C VAL A 23 -4.87 3.27 -16.18
N ALA A 24 -5.45 2.10 -16.01
CA ALA A 24 -6.34 1.47 -16.98
C ALA A 24 -7.71 1.11 -16.36
N PRO A 25 -8.75 0.95 -17.19
CA PRO A 25 -10.03 0.40 -16.74
C PRO A 25 -9.87 -1.04 -16.23
N LEU A 26 -10.54 -1.38 -15.12
CA LEU A 26 -10.62 -2.76 -14.66
C LEU A 26 -11.47 -3.58 -15.63
N THR A 27 -10.90 -4.65 -16.17
CA THR A 27 -11.60 -5.57 -17.10
C THR A 27 -12.14 -6.80 -16.38
N ALA A 28 -11.30 -7.46 -15.59
CA ALA A 28 -11.65 -8.62 -14.79
C ALA A 28 -10.78 -8.66 -13.51
N PHE A 29 -11.32 -9.23 -12.44
CA PHE A 29 -10.59 -9.46 -11.19
C PHE A 29 -10.83 -10.89 -10.72
N TYR A 30 -9.75 -11.63 -10.51
CA TYR A 30 -9.78 -13.00 -9.99
C TYR A 30 -9.24 -12.97 -8.56
N ARG A 31 -10.07 -13.43 -7.61
CA ARG A 31 -9.70 -13.47 -6.20
C ARG A 31 -8.56 -14.47 -6.01
N GLY A 32 -7.48 -14.03 -5.38
CA GLY A 32 -6.41 -14.94 -4.95
C GLY A 32 -6.91 -15.95 -3.92
N GLU A 33 -6.16 -17.04 -3.75
CA GLU A 33 -6.49 -18.16 -2.87
C GLU A 33 -6.76 -17.71 -1.42
N GLU A 34 -7.53 -18.49 -0.68
CA GLU A 34 -7.99 -18.12 0.67
C GLU A 34 -6.82 -17.89 1.66
N TYR A 35 -5.70 -18.58 1.48
CA TYR A 35 -4.53 -18.40 2.34
C TYR A 35 -3.81 -17.06 2.10
N HIS A 36 -3.98 -16.42 0.93
CA HIS A 36 -3.45 -15.09 0.66
C HIS A 36 -4.25 -13.97 1.33
N GLN A 37 -5.51 -14.24 1.67
CA GLN A 37 -6.40 -13.25 2.27
C GLN A 37 -5.98 -12.99 3.72
N ASP A 38 -5.86 -11.72 4.11
CA ASP A 38 -5.42 -11.31 5.45
C ASP A 38 -4.07 -11.89 5.88
N TYR A 39 -3.16 -12.15 4.93
CA TYR A 39 -1.93 -12.90 5.19
C TYR A 39 -1.12 -12.37 6.39
N PHE A 40 -0.89 -11.05 6.47
CA PHE A 40 -0.13 -10.47 7.58
C PHE A 40 -0.84 -10.64 8.93
N ARG A 41 -2.18 -10.54 8.94
CA ARG A 41 -2.99 -10.72 10.16
C ARG A 41 -2.98 -12.18 10.63
N LYS A 42 -3.01 -13.13 9.68
CA LYS A 42 -2.98 -14.57 9.95
C LYS A 42 -1.57 -15.09 10.28
N ASN A 43 -0.52 -14.45 9.75
CA ASN A 43 0.88 -14.91 9.86
C ASN A 43 1.83 -13.80 10.39
N PRO A 44 1.53 -13.16 11.54
CA PRO A 44 2.28 -11.98 11.99
C PRO A 44 3.74 -12.29 12.36
N THR A 45 4.04 -13.54 12.70
CA THR A 45 5.38 -13.98 13.12
C THR A 45 6.28 -14.44 11.97
N ALA A 46 5.75 -14.55 10.75
CA ALA A 46 6.54 -14.89 9.57
C ALA A 46 7.70 -13.88 9.40
N GLY A 47 8.89 -14.37 9.04
CA GLY A 47 10.10 -13.54 8.98
C GLY A 47 9.94 -12.27 8.14
N TYR A 48 9.33 -12.40 6.95
CA TYR A 48 9.02 -11.26 6.08
C TYR A 48 8.04 -10.27 6.73
N CYS A 49 7.02 -10.78 7.42
CA CYS A 49 6.02 -9.96 8.10
C CYS A 49 6.65 -9.14 9.24
N ARG A 50 7.55 -9.73 10.02
CA ARG A 50 8.27 -9.03 11.09
C ARG A 50 9.27 -8.03 10.55
N ALA A 51 10.07 -8.40 9.56
CA ALA A 51 11.17 -7.57 9.07
C ALA A 51 10.71 -6.43 8.14
N VAL A 52 9.63 -6.63 7.37
CA VAL A 52 9.25 -5.71 6.28
C VAL A 52 7.87 -5.09 6.50
N VAL A 53 6.86 -5.90 6.80
CA VAL A 53 5.46 -5.43 6.85
C VAL A 53 5.18 -4.64 8.12
N ALA A 54 5.54 -5.18 9.29
CA ALA A 54 5.26 -4.54 10.57
C ALA A 54 5.85 -3.11 10.69
N PRO A 55 7.12 -2.85 10.32
CA PRO A 55 7.67 -1.49 10.33
C PRO A 55 6.92 -0.52 9.40
N LYS A 56 6.49 -0.99 8.22
CA LYS A 56 5.72 -0.19 7.27
C LYS A 56 4.35 0.18 7.84
N VAL A 57 3.67 -0.75 8.51
CA VAL A 57 2.37 -0.49 9.16
C VAL A 57 2.51 0.50 10.30
N VAL A 58 3.55 0.38 11.14
CA VAL A 58 3.85 1.34 12.21
C VAL A 58 4.08 2.74 11.63
N LYS A 59 4.92 2.87 10.59
CA LYS A 59 5.18 4.15 9.92
C LYS A 59 3.90 4.76 9.36
N PHE A 60 3.07 3.95 8.69
CA PHE A 60 1.80 4.41 8.13
C PHE A 60 0.86 4.94 9.21
N ARG A 61 0.65 4.19 10.30
CA ARG A 61 -0.23 4.60 11.40
C ARG A 61 0.24 5.88 12.08
N LYS A 62 1.57 6.06 12.21
CA LYS A 62 2.15 7.29 12.77
C LYS A 62 1.94 8.49 11.84
N GLN A 63 2.15 8.32 10.54
CA GLN A 63 2.11 9.40 9.56
C GLN A 63 0.67 9.86 9.23
N PHE A 64 -0.30 8.96 9.30
CA PHE A 64 -1.69 9.22 8.91
C PHE A 64 -2.68 8.96 10.05
N SER A 65 -2.27 9.23 11.30
CA SER A 65 -3.07 8.96 12.49
C SER A 65 -4.43 9.64 12.48
N ASP A 66 -4.50 10.85 11.91
CA ASP A 66 -5.68 11.68 11.70
C ASP A 66 -6.67 11.09 10.68
N ARG A 67 -6.20 10.20 9.80
CA ARG A 67 -7.01 9.57 8.74
C ARG A 67 -7.41 8.14 9.07
N LEU A 68 -7.00 7.61 10.23
CA LEU A 68 -7.40 6.28 10.66
C LEU A 68 -8.90 6.25 10.94
N LYS A 69 -9.55 5.15 10.53
CA LYS A 69 -10.96 4.92 10.83
C LYS A 69 -11.12 4.92 12.35
N LYS A 70 -12.06 5.72 12.86
CA LYS A 70 -12.43 5.69 14.30
C LYS A 70 -12.93 4.28 14.63
N ALA A 71 -12.52 3.78 15.79
CA ALA A 71 -12.97 2.51 16.33
C ALA A 71 -14.48 2.52 16.61
#